data_AF-A0A2D3NXY5-F1
#
_entry.id   AF-A0A2D3NXY5-F1
#
_cell.length_a   1.000
_cell.length_b   1.000
_cell.length_c   1.000
_cell.angle_alpha   90.00
_cell.angle_beta   90.00
_cell.angle_gamma   90.00
#
_symmetry.space_group_name_H-M   'P 1'
#
loop_
_entity.id
_entity.type
_entity.pdbx_description
1 polymer ?
#
loop_
_entity_poly.entity_id
_entity_poly.type
_entity_poly.pdbx_seq_one_letter_code
_entity_poly.pdbx_strand_id
1 'polypeptide(L)'
;MKKDFKQFLILLIVSIFVAFTISFGYSIYQNYQREKKINEVKNLFNFGGTNEDKKEEAKEETKTEEIIKPEEVNSKESWNNLIITELQKDYVLDDERPFYKKLYDKIRGKKIYNFKSINNENETLVVEMNNNKITEKFFNDGKEFLEKELIANDDFSSYDLKAHNLAEEYTATYKDMLSKDTYLNTKNGLIEYQDGRKIEFIHKNAIMNGPAIEYLANGDKIEFNYVNGKRYGEAQKFYANGDKEDFFYGNNEKKNGASIYFFADGEREEVAYKDGVLEGPAIYIFNDGTAEHYEYKNGKRVED
;
A
#
# COMPACT_ATOMS: atom_id res chain seq x y z
N MET A 1 25.92 15.99 15.55
CA MET A 1 26.22 14.55 15.26
C MET A 1 25.00 13.67 15.06
N LYS A 2 24.03 13.53 15.97
CA LYS A 2 22.82 12.67 15.73
C LYS A 2 21.69 13.33 14.90
N LYS A 3 21.57 14.67 14.94
CA LYS A 3 20.54 15.41 14.17
C LYS A 3 20.91 15.50 12.68
N ASP A 4 22.20 15.69 12.40
CA ASP A 4 22.75 15.78 11.04
C ASP A 4 22.70 14.43 10.32
N PHE A 5 22.87 13.31 11.02
CA PHE A 5 22.80 11.96 10.44
C PHE A 5 21.37 11.58 10.00
N LYS A 6 20.36 11.97 10.78
CA LYS A 6 18.94 11.70 10.45
C LYS A 6 18.47 12.56 9.27
N GLN A 7 18.93 13.81 9.19
CA GLN A 7 18.64 14.71 8.08
C GLN A 7 19.39 14.29 6.80
N PHE A 8 20.63 13.80 6.93
CA PHE A 8 21.39 13.18 5.85
C PHE A 8 20.71 11.90 5.32
N LEU A 9 20.21 11.02 6.21
CA LEU A 9 19.53 9.79 5.81
C LEU A 9 18.19 10.05 5.09
N ILE A 10 17.42 11.06 5.53
CA ILE A 10 16.18 11.47 4.86
C ILE A 10 16.47 12.08 3.49
N LEU A 11 17.50 12.93 3.37
CA LEU A 11 17.92 13.50 2.08
C LEU A 11 18.48 12.43 1.14
N LEU A 12 19.17 11.40 1.66
CA LEU A 12 19.66 10.25 0.91
C LEU A 12 18.49 9.41 0.37
N ILE A 13 17.48 9.11 1.20
CA ILE A 13 16.30 8.32 0.79
C ILE A 13 15.47 9.11 -0.24
N VAL A 14 15.22 10.41 -0.02
CA VAL A 14 14.50 11.26 -0.98
C VAL A 14 15.29 11.40 -2.30
N SER A 15 16.62 11.51 -2.24
CA SER A 15 17.48 11.51 -3.42
C SER A 15 17.44 10.18 -4.18
N ILE A 16 17.38 9.05 -3.48
CA ILE A 16 17.27 7.72 -4.10
C ILE A 16 15.90 7.55 -4.75
N PHE A 17 14.81 7.97 -4.11
CA PHE A 17 13.44 7.91 -4.69
C PHE A 17 13.25 8.87 -5.87
N VAL A 18 13.82 10.07 -5.82
CA VAL A 18 13.81 11.01 -6.94
C VAL A 18 14.71 10.51 -8.08
N ALA A 19 15.87 9.90 -7.77
CA ALA A 19 16.72 9.27 -8.78
C ALA A 19 16.08 8.03 -9.41
N PHE A 20 15.32 7.23 -8.66
CA PHE A 20 14.65 6.03 -9.18
C PHE A 20 13.42 6.36 -10.03
N THR A 21 12.62 7.36 -9.64
CA THR A 21 11.47 7.83 -10.42
C THR A 21 11.89 8.59 -11.69
N ILE A 22 12.97 9.39 -11.61
CA ILE A 22 13.58 10.01 -12.78
C ILE A 22 14.29 8.95 -13.63
N SER A 23 14.98 7.95 -13.07
CA SER A 23 15.66 6.89 -13.86
C SER A 23 14.68 5.94 -14.54
N PHE A 24 13.55 5.59 -13.91
CA PHE A 24 12.52 4.75 -14.52
C PHE A 24 11.73 5.54 -15.59
N GLY A 25 11.33 6.78 -15.32
CA GLY A 25 10.70 7.66 -16.31
C GLY A 25 11.64 8.02 -17.47
N TYR A 26 12.93 8.25 -17.20
CA TYR A 26 13.96 8.53 -18.19
C TYR A 26 14.36 7.29 -18.98
N SER A 27 14.34 6.09 -18.39
CA SER A 27 14.58 4.81 -19.09
C SER A 27 13.47 4.54 -20.11
N ILE A 28 12.21 4.71 -19.71
CA ILE A 28 11.04 4.55 -20.59
C ILE A 28 11.03 5.62 -21.69
N TYR A 29 11.32 6.89 -21.35
CA TYR A 29 11.40 7.98 -22.33
C TYR A 29 12.61 7.85 -23.29
N GLN A 30 13.78 7.44 -22.79
CA GLN A 30 14.97 7.18 -23.62
C GLN A 30 14.75 6.00 -24.56
N ASN A 31 14.08 4.92 -24.13
CA ASN A 31 13.75 3.81 -25.04
C ASN A 31 12.79 4.26 -26.15
N TYR A 32 11.75 5.02 -25.79
CA TYR A 32 10.79 5.59 -26.75
C TYR A 32 11.46 6.52 -27.79
N GLN A 33 12.35 7.43 -27.36
CA GLN A 33 13.06 8.33 -28.27
C GLN A 33 14.13 7.62 -29.11
N ARG A 34 14.76 6.55 -28.59
CA ARG A 34 15.74 5.75 -29.32
C ARG A 34 15.09 4.96 -30.45
N GLU A 35 13.94 4.35 -30.19
CA GLU A 35 13.17 3.63 -31.22
C GLU A 35 12.60 4.57 -32.29
N LYS A 36 12.13 5.76 -31.90
CA LYS A 36 11.67 6.77 -32.86
C LYS A 36 12.80 7.25 -33.77
N LYS A 37 14.00 7.52 -33.23
CA LYS A 37 15.19 7.86 -34.03
C LYS A 37 15.69 6.72 -34.89
N ILE A 38 15.62 5.46 -34.44
CA ILE A 38 16.01 4.29 -35.23
C ILE A 38 15.03 4.06 -36.40
N ASN A 39 13.73 4.28 -36.19
CA ASN A 39 12.72 4.17 -37.25
C ASN A 39 12.76 5.33 -38.24
N GLU A 40 13.04 6.56 -37.78
CA GLU A 40 13.30 7.69 -38.67
C GLU A 40 14.57 7.45 -39.52
N VAL A 41 15.64 6.88 -38.94
CA VAL A 41 16.86 6.49 -39.67
C VAL A 41 16.59 5.35 -40.66
N LYS A 42 15.85 4.30 -40.28
CA LYS A 42 15.51 3.17 -41.19
C LYS A 42 14.63 3.61 -42.36
N ASN A 43 13.71 4.54 -42.14
CA ASN A 43 12.87 5.12 -43.20
C ASN A 43 13.64 6.14 -44.07
N LEU A 44 14.64 6.85 -43.52
CA LEU A 44 15.53 7.70 -44.31
C LEU A 44 16.44 6.92 -45.26
N PHE A 45 16.78 5.67 -44.93
CA PHE A 45 17.67 4.80 -45.73
C PHE A 45 16.95 3.69 -46.50
N ASN A 46 15.60 3.68 -46.49
CA ASN A 46 14.74 2.80 -47.29
C ASN A 46 15.06 1.29 -47.23
N PHE A 47 15.38 0.77 -46.05
CA PHE A 47 15.62 -0.66 -45.85
C PHE A 47 14.33 -1.39 -45.44
N GLY A 48 13.51 -1.73 -46.44
CA GLY A 48 12.42 -2.69 -46.30
C GLY A 48 12.04 -3.25 -47.65
N GLY A 49 12.41 -4.50 -47.94
CA GLY A 49 11.98 -5.19 -49.15
C GLY A 49 12.45 -6.65 -49.25
N THR A 50 11.52 -7.54 -49.56
CA THR A 50 11.69 -8.91 -50.10
C THR A 50 10.88 -8.97 -51.40
N ASN A 51 11.24 -9.56 -52.54
CA ASN A 51 12.26 -10.52 -53.00
C ASN A 51 12.44 -10.33 -54.53
N GLU A 52 13.55 -10.77 -55.13
CA GLU A 52 13.58 -11.59 -56.37
C GLU A 52 15.02 -11.98 -56.81
N ASP A 53 15.24 -13.29 -56.95
CA ASP A 53 16.14 -14.05 -57.83
C ASP A 53 17.69 -13.87 -57.93
N LYS A 54 18.36 -14.95 -57.48
CA LYS A 54 19.53 -15.69 -58.04
C LYS A 54 21.00 -15.33 -57.69
N LYS A 55 21.63 -16.34 -57.04
CA LYS A 55 23.06 -16.77 -56.98
C LYS A 55 24.06 -15.82 -56.30
N GLU A 56 25.02 -16.23 -55.46
CA GLU A 56 25.53 -17.51 -54.99
C GLU A 56 26.28 -17.25 -53.64
N GLU A 57 26.25 -18.24 -52.73
CA GLU A 57 27.13 -18.52 -51.58
C GLU A 57 27.26 -17.54 -50.38
N ALA A 58 26.63 -17.88 -49.24
CA ALA A 58 27.30 -18.52 -48.06
C ALA A 58 26.54 -18.26 -46.72
N LYS A 59 26.16 -19.37 -46.05
CA LYS A 59 25.98 -19.61 -44.59
C LYS A 59 25.39 -18.50 -43.69
N GLU A 60 24.20 -18.73 -43.11
CA GLU A 60 23.97 -19.16 -41.71
C GLU A 60 22.48 -19.03 -41.32
N GLU A 61 22.05 -19.92 -40.42
CA GLU A 61 20.70 -20.10 -39.92
C GLU A 61 20.26 -18.93 -39.00
N THR A 62 19.01 -18.48 -39.08
CA THR A 62 18.44 -17.55 -38.09
C THR A 62 16.96 -17.87 -37.83
N LYS A 63 16.67 -18.21 -36.58
CA LYS A 63 15.32 -18.33 -36.00
C LYS A 63 14.75 -16.93 -35.76
N THR A 64 13.51 -16.75 -36.20
CA THR A 64 12.67 -15.55 -36.04
C THR A 64 12.31 -15.31 -34.57
N GLU A 65 12.62 -14.13 -34.02
CA GLU A 65 12.04 -13.62 -32.77
C GLU A 65 10.83 -12.73 -33.10
N GLU A 66 9.69 -13.04 -32.48
CA GLU A 66 8.40 -12.40 -32.72
C GLU A 66 8.32 -10.98 -32.12
N ILE A 67 7.71 -10.07 -32.90
CA ILE A 67 7.37 -8.70 -32.49
C ILE A 67 6.13 -8.79 -31.58
N ILE A 68 6.31 -8.50 -30.30
CA ILE A 68 5.21 -8.40 -29.32
C ILE A 68 4.32 -7.18 -29.64
N LYS A 69 3.01 -7.39 -29.73
CA LYS A 69 1.99 -6.35 -29.99
C LYS A 69 1.71 -5.50 -28.73
N PRO A 70 1.22 -4.25 -28.87
CA PRO A 70 0.85 -3.37 -27.76
C PRO A 70 -0.19 -3.95 -26.76
N GLU A 71 -0.91 -4.99 -27.17
CA GLU A 71 -1.92 -5.70 -26.37
C GLU A 71 -1.33 -6.46 -25.17
N GLU A 72 0.00 -6.61 -25.07
CA GLU A 72 0.65 -7.39 -24.00
C GLU A 72 0.92 -6.63 -22.69
N VAL A 73 0.78 -5.29 -22.66
CA VAL A 73 1.16 -4.47 -21.49
C VAL A 73 0.27 -4.76 -20.27
N ASN A 74 -1.03 -4.97 -20.48
CA ASN A 74 -1.99 -5.33 -19.42
C ASN A 74 -2.64 -6.71 -19.71
N SER A 75 -1.81 -7.74 -19.82
CA SER A 75 -2.29 -9.13 -19.93
C SER A 75 -2.30 -9.83 -18.57
N LYS A 76 -3.07 -10.92 -18.46
CA LYS A 76 -3.03 -11.83 -17.30
C LYS A 76 -1.59 -12.27 -16.97
N GLU A 77 -0.78 -12.55 -18.00
CA GLU A 77 0.60 -13.01 -17.79
C GLU A 77 1.50 -11.87 -17.32
N SER A 78 1.35 -10.65 -17.88
CA SER A 78 2.04 -9.45 -17.40
C SER A 78 1.74 -9.18 -15.92
N TRP A 79 0.46 -9.25 -15.53
CA TRP A 79 0.05 -9.07 -14.13
C TRP A 79 0.60 -10.17 -13.21
N ASN A 80 0.52 -11.44 -13.58
CA ASN A 80 1.12 -12.53 -12.81
C ASN A 80 2.63 -12.34 -12.64
N ASN A 81 3.34 -11.96 -13.71
CA ASN A 81 4.78 -11.72 -13.67
C ASN A 81 5.14 -10.54 -12.78
N LEU A 82 4.33 -9.47 -12.79
CA LEU A 82 4.49 -8.33 -11.88
C LEU A 82 4.43 -8.78 -10.42
N ILE A 83 3.39 -9.54 -10.04
CA ILE A 83 3.22 -10.04 -8.67
C ILE A 83 4.37 -10.97 -8.27
N ILE A 84 4.75 -11.92 -9.13
CA ILE A 84 5.89 -12.82 -8.85
C ILE A 84 7.19 -12.02 -8.67
N THR A 85 7.45 -11.04 -9.54
CA THR A 85 8.67 -10.20 -9.46
C THR A 85 8.73 -9.42 -8.15
N GLU A 86 7.59 -8.92 -7.68
CA GLU A 86 7.53 -8.21 -6.40
C GLU A 86 7.82 -9.14 -5.23
N LEU A 87 7.20 -10.33 -5.22
CA LEU A 87 7.43 -11.34 -4.17
C LEU A 87 8.89 -11.83 -4.15
N GLN A 88 9.54 -11.93 -5.31
CA GLN A 88 10.93 -12.37 -5.43
C GLN A 88 11.97 -11.42 -4.82
N LYS A 89 11.57 -10.21 -4.41
CA LYS A 89 12.47 -9.30 -3.67
C LYS A 89 12.76 -9.81 -2.26
N ASP A 90 11.78 -10.45 -1.63
CA ASP A 90 11.85 -10.90 -0.24
C ASP A 90 11.81 -12.43 -0.11
N TYR A 91 11.48 -13.15 -1.18
CA TYR A 91 11.33 -14.60 -1.19
C TYR A 91 12.05 -15.28 -2.36
N VAL A 92 12.52 -16.51 -2.16
CA VAL A 92 13.09 -17.39 -3.19
C VAL A 92 12.10 -18.49 -3.52
N LEU A 93 11.97 -18.81 -4.81
CA LEU A 93 11.12 -19.90 -5.27
C LEU A 93 11.66 -21.25 -4.76
N ASP A 94 10.78 -22.02 -4.13
CA ASP A 94 11.05 -23.34 -3.56
C ASP A 94 10.31 -24.43 -4.35
N ASP A 95 10.88 -24.84 -5.47
CA ASP A 95 10.19 -25.68 -6.46
C ASP A 95 10.28 -27.20 -6.20
N GLU A 96 10.16 -27.61 -4.93
CA GLU A 96 10.20 -29.02 -4.50
C GLU A 96 8.94 -29.83 -4.88
N ARG A 97 8.03 -29.29 -5.69
CA ARG A 97 6.76 -29.98 -6.00
C ARG A 97 6.95 -31.18 -6.94
N PRO A 98 6.33 -32.33 -6.63
CA PRO A 98 6.32 -33.47 -7.54
C PRO A 98 5.69 -33.15 -8.90
N PHE A 99 6.27 -33.69 -9.97
CA PHE A 99 5.83 -33.48 -11.36
C PHE A 99 4.33 -33.70 -11.58
N TYR A 100 3.74 -34.74 -10.97
CA TYR A 100 2.32 -35.06 -11.16
C TYR A 100 1.37 -33.98 -10.60
N LYS A 101 1.76 -33.29 -9.51
CA LYS A 101 0.99 -32.17 -8.97
C LYS A 101 1.05 -30.97 -9.92
N LYS A 102 2.25 -30.64 -10.42
CA LYS A 102 2.43 -29.56 -11.42
C LYS A 102 1.59 -29.81 -12.68
N LEU A 103 1.56 -31.06 -13.16
CA LEU A 103 0.75 -31.45 -14.32
C LEU A 103 -0.76 -31.33 -14.04
N TYR A 104 -1.22 -31.77 -12.87
CA TYR A 104 -2.62 -31.64 -12.45
C TYR A 104 -3.06 -30.17 -12.36
N ASP A 105 -2.24 -29.31 -11.76
CA ASP A 105 -2.52 -27.88 -11.62
C ASP A 105 -2.60 -27.21 -13.01
N LYS A 106 -1.67 -27.54 -13.91
CA LYS A 106 -1.65 -27.05 -15.29
C LYS A 106 -2.91 -27.43 -16.07
N ILE A 107 -3.41 -28.66 -15.92
CA ILE A 107 -4.65 -29.11 -16.56
C ILE A 107 -5.86 -28.31 -16.05
N ARG A 108 -5.85 -27.89 -14.78
CA ARG A 108 -6.91 -27.07 -14.19
C ARG A 108 -6.72 -25.56 -14.40
N GLY A 109 -5.69 -25.14 -15.13
CA GLY A 109 -5.37 -23.73 -15.33
C GLY A 109 -4.91 -23.00 -14.07
N LYS A 110 -4.59 -23.74 -12.99
CA LYS A 110 -4.04 -23.22 -11.75
C LYS A 110 -2.51 -23.20 -11.84
N LYS A 111 -1.89 -22.08 -11.50
CA LYS A 111 -0.44 -22.00 -11.28
C LYS A 111 -0.24 -21.84 -9.78
N ILE A 112 0.62 -22.65 -9.18
CA ILE A 112 0.84 -22.58 -7.74
C ILE A 112 2.35 -22.64 -7.46
N TYR A 113 2.83 -21.68 -6.68
CA TYR A 113 4.24 -21.47 -6.36
C TYR A 113 4.45 -21.57 -4.86
N ASN A 114 5.56 -22.16 -4.44
CA ASN A 114 6.02 -22.14 -3.06
C ASN A 114 7.26 -21.26 -2.98
N PHE A 115 7.38 -20.54 -1.89
CA PHE A 115 8.41 -19.56 -1.66
C PHE A 115 8.93 -19.71 -0.23
N LYS A 116 10.24 -19.53 -0.06
CA LYS A 116 10.92 -19.42 1.25
C LYS A 116 11.42 -17.99 1.41
N SER A 117 11.21 -17.39 2.58
CA SER A 117 11.68 -16.02 2.85
C SER A 117 13.22 -15.97 2.84
N ILE A 118 13.77 -14.89 2.29
CA ILE A 118 15.22 -14.63 2.27
C ILE A 118 15.71 -14.22 3.66
N ASN A 119 14.84 -13.61 4.47
CA ASN A 119 15.20 -12.99 5.73
C ASN A 119 14.83 -13.84 6.97
N ASN A 120 13.96 -14.84 6.81
CA ASN A 120 13.48 -15.66 7.92
C ASN A 120 13.24 -17.11 7.45
N GLU A 121 14.04 -18.06 7.96
CA GLU A 121 13.96 -19.48 7.58
C GLU A 121 12.62 -20.14 7.92
N ASN A 122 11.90 -19.60 8.90
CA ASN A 122 10.62 -20.12 9.35
C ASN A 122 9.44 -19.58 8.53
N GLU A 123 9.68 -18.54 7.71
CA GLU A 123 8.66 -17.93 6.88
C GLU A 123 8.60 -18.57 5.49
N THR A 124 7.40 -19.00 5.14
CA THR A 124 7.10 -19.55 3.82
C THR A 124 5.85 -18.91 3.24
N LEU A 125 5.76 -18.93 1.91
CA LEU A 125 4.66 -18.33 1.17
C LEU A 125 4.17 -19.32 0.11
N VAL A 126 2.85 -19.51 0.05
CA VAL A 126 2.19 -20.25 -1.02
C VAL A 126 1.37 -19.28 -1.85
N VAL A 127 1.63 -19.23 -3.15
CA VAL A 127 0.92 -18.37 -4.10
C VAL A 127 0.12 -19.25 -5.06
N GLU A 128 -1.19 -19.08 -5.08
CA GLU A 128 -2.10 -19.69 -6.06
C GLU A 128 -2.60 -18.63 -7.03
N MET A 129 -2.43 -18.85 -8.33
CA MET A 129 -2.92 -17.98 -9.40
C MET A 129 -3.94 -18.73 -10.24
N ASN A 130 -5.14 -18.16 -10.36
CA ASN A 130 -6.23 -18.74 -11.12
C ASN A 130 -7.11 -17.64 -11.74
N ASN A 131 -7.25 -17.66 -13.06
CA ASN A 131 -8.00 -16.62 -13.81
C ASN A 131 -7.53 -15.19 -13.49
N ASN A 132 -8.41 -14.36 -12.95
CA ASN A 132 -8.13 -12.99 -12.51
C ASN A 132 -7.89 -12.89 -10.99
N LYS A 133 -7.72 -14.02 -10.29
CA LYS A 133 -7.48 -14.07 -8.84
C LYS A 133 -6.10 -14.63 -8.53
N ILE A 134 -5.40 -13.96 -7.62
CA ILE A 134 -4.18 -14.45 -6.98
C ILE A 134 -4.45 -14.56 -5.48
N THR A 135 -4.04 -15.66 -4.86
CA THR A 135 -4.13 -15.89 -3.42
C THR A 135 -2.72 -16.13 -2.87
N GLU A 136 -2.32 -15.34 -1.89
CA GLU A 136 -1.03 -15.42 -1.22
C GLU A 136 -1.25 -15.81 0.24
N LYS A 137 -0.73 -16.96 0.65
CA LYS A 137 -0.83 -17.46 2.03
C LYS A 137 0.56 -17.43 2.67
N PHE A 138 0.69 -16.64 3.71
CA PHE A 138 1.93 -16.45 4.45
C PHE A 138 1.90 -17.29 5.72
N PHE A 139 2.98 -18.03 5.95
CA PHE A 139 3.16 -18.94 7.07
C PHE A 139 4.41 -18.58 7.85
N ASN A 140 4.36 -18.73 9.16
CA ASN A 140 5.51 -18.68 10.05
C ASN A 140 5.46 -19.91 10.96
N ASP A 141 6.55 -20.69 11.02
CA ASP A 141 6.60 -21.97 11.73
C ASP A 141 5.47 -22.93 11.29
N GLY A 142 5.12 -22.90 10.01
CA GLY A 142 4.03 -23.69 9.42
C GLY A 142 2.61 -23.23 9.78
N LYS A 143 2.44 -22.18 10.58
CA LYS A 143 1.15 -21.59 10.91
C LYS A 143 0.85 -20.41 9.99
N GLU A 144 -0.33 -20.44 9.35
CA GLU A 144 -0.81 -19.33 8.53
C GLU A 144 -1.10 -18.11 9.42
N PHE A 145 -0.54 -16.94 9.05
CA PHE A 145 -0.76 -15.70 9.80
C PHE A 145 -1.37 -14.57 8.95
N LEU A 146 -1.26 -14.67 7.62
CA LEU A 146 -1.80 -13.70 6.68
C LEU A 146 -2.22 -14.39 5.38
N GLU A 147 -3.42 -14.10 4.91
CA GLU A 147 -3.88 -14.47 3.57
C GLU A 147 -4.20 -13.19 2.79
N LYS A 148 -3.74 -13.07 1.55
CA LYS A 148 -4.12 -11.99 0.63
C LYS A 148 -4.82 -12.55 -0.60
N GLU A 149 -5.92 -11.93 -0.99
CA GLU A 149 -6.63 -12.18 -2.23
C GLU A 149 -6.54 -10.94 -3.11
N LEU A 150 -5.95 -11.08 -4.30
CA LEU A 150 -5.88 -10.04 -5.31
C LEU A 150 -6.83 -10.41 -6.44
N ILE A 151 -7.73 -9.51 -6.82
CA ILE A 151 -8.73 -9.72 -7.88
C ILE A 151 -8.57 -8.61 -8.92
N ALA A 152 -8.02 -8.96 -10.08
CA ALA A 152 -7.84 -8.05 -11.20
C ALA A 152 -9.17 -7.72 -11.88
N ASN A 153 -9.27 -6.50 -12.39
CA ASN A 153 -10.33 -6.10 -13.32
C ASN A 153 -10.15 -6.79 -14.69
N ASP A 154 -11.16 -6.69 -15.55
CA ASP A 154 -11.22 -7.44 -16.81
C ASP A 154 -10.04 -7.18 -17.75
N ASP A 155 -9.47 -5.97 -17.70
CA ASP A 155 -8.34 -5.54 -18.52
C ASP A 155 -6.98 -5.63 -17.78
N PHE A 156 -6.95 -6.17 -16.56
CA PHE A 156 -5.74 -6.31 -15.72
C PHE A 156 -4.97 -5.00 -15.49
N SER A 157 -5.62 -3.84 -15.67
CA SER A 157 -5.00 -2.53 -15.46
C SER A 157 -4.92 -2.17 -13.98
N SER A 158 -5.76 -2.77 -13.14
CA SER A 158 -5.79 -2.62 -11.68
C SER A 158 -6.32 -3.90 -11.00
N TYR A 159 -6.33 -3.91 -9.66
CA TYR A 159 -6.87 -5.01 -8.87
C TYR A 159 -7.38 -4.54 -7.51
N ASP A 160 -8.38 -5.24 -6.99
CA ASP A 160 -8.79 -5.14 -5.59
C ASP A 160 -7.93 -6.08 -4.75
N LEU A 161 -7.57 -5.66 -3.54
CA LEU A 161 -6.81 -6.45 -2.58
C LEU A 161 -7.65 -6.66 -1.31
N LYS A 162 -7.76 -7.90 -0.86
CA LYS A 162 -8.32 -8.26 0.44
C LYS A 162 -7.27 -9.00 1.24
N ALA A 163 -6.94 -8.52 2.43
CA ALA A 163 -5.93 -9.09 3.32
C ALA A 163 -6.58 -9.53 4.63
N HIS A 164 -6.49 -10.82 4.94
CA HIS A 164 -6.96 -11.43 6.17
C HIS A 164 -5.77 -11.61 7.12
N ASN A 165 -5.61 -10.70 8.09
CA ASN A 165 -4.60 -10.82 9.12
C ASN A 165 -5.15 -11.71 10.24
N LEU A 166 -4.63 -12.93 10.33
CA LEU A 166 -5.06 -13.94 11.30
C LEU A 166 -4.41 -13.74 12.68
N ALA A 167 -3.29 -13.00 12.74
CA ALA A 167 -2.59 -12.72 14.00
C ALA A 167 -3.22 -11.54 14.76
N GLU A 168 -3.61 -10.49 14.02
CA GLU A 168 -4.23 -9.28 14.58
C GLU A 168 -5.76 -9.27 14.38
N GLU A 169 -6.32 -10.37 13.87
CA GLU A 169 -7.77 -10.63 13.79
C GLU A 169 -8.55 -9.51 13.07
N TYR A 170 -8.08 -9.12 11.89
CA TYR A 170 -8.79 -8.17 11.03
C TYR A 170 -8.74 -8.54 9.55
N THR A 171 -9.68 -7.97 8.80
CA THR A 171 -9.71 -8.01 7.34
C THR A 171 -9.58 -6.60 6.78
N ALA A 172 -8.58 -6.37 5.93
CA ALA A 172 -8.41 -5.12 5.20
C ALA A 172 -8.78 -5.31 3.72
N THR A 173 -9.60 -4.43 3.18
CA THR A 173 -10.00 -4.41 1.77
C THR A 173 -9.56 -3.09 1.16
N TYR A 174 -8.94 -3.16 -0.01
CA TYR A 174 -8.48 -2.04 -0.81
C TYR A 174 -9.03 -2.22 -2.22
N LYS A 175 -9.70 -1.20 -2.74
CA LYS A 175 -10.23 -1.21 -4.10
C LYS A 175 -9.37 -0.40 -5.04
N ASP A 176 -9.16 -0.88 -6.25
CA ASP A 176 -8.35 -0.21 -7.28
C ASP A 176 -6.92 0.14 -6.82
N MET A 177 -6.13 -0.88 -6.46
CA MET A 177 -4.77 -0.74 -5.91
C MET A 177 -3.80 0.06 -6.80
N LEU A 178 -4.02 0.07 -8.11
CA LEU A 178 -3.16 0.80 -9.06
C LEU A 178 -3.70 2.21 -9.38
N SER A 179 -4.82 2.61 -8.78
CA SER A 179 -5.44 3.93 -8.97
C SER A 179 -5.62 4.28 -10.45
N LYS A 180 -5.94 3.28 -11.28
CA LYS A 180 -6.13 3.43 -12.73
C LYS A 180 -7.60 3.48 -13.09
N ASP A 181 -8.49 3.12 -12.17
CA ASP A 181 -9.92 3.22 -12.39
C ASP A 181 -10.39 4.64 -12.04
N THR A 182 -10.91 5.35 -13.03
CA THR A 182 -11.13 6.82 -12.93
C THR A 182 -12.34 7.18 -12.05
N TYR A 183 -13.10 6.18 -11.58
CA TYR A 183 -14.45 6.35 -11.04
C TYR A 183 -14.58 6.30 -9.50
N LEU A 184 -13.51 6.12 -8.73
CA LEU A 184 -13.62 5.88 -7.27
C LEU A 184 -12.87 6.93 -6.43
N ASN A 185 -13.46 8.12 -6.30
CA ASN A 185 -13.11 9.14 -5.29
C ASN A 185 -13.96 9.05 -4.01
N THR A 186 -14.65 7.93 -3.78
CA THR A 186 -15.26 7.58 -2.49
C THR A 186 -14.27 6.75 -1.68
N LYS A 187 -14.43 6.67 -0.35
CA LYS A 187 -13.57 5.84 0.51
C LYS A 187 -13.46 4.43 -0.09
N ASN A 188 -12.26 4.08 -0.55
CA ASN A 188 -11.99 2.89 -1.35
C ASN A 188 -11.20 1.83 -0.57
N GLY A 189 -11.00 2.06 0.74
CA GLY A 189 -10.44 1.10 1.67
C GLY A 189 -11.32 0.89 2.91
N LEU A 190 -11.32 -0.33 3.45
CA LEU A 190 -12.04 -0.72 4.67
C LEU A 190 -11.20 -1.72 5.48
N ILE A 191 -10.97 -1.46 6.77
CA ILE A 191 -10.44 -2.44 7.73
C ILE A 191 -11.57 -2.81 8.70
N GLU A 192 -11.80 -4.10 8.91
CA GLU A 192 -12.76 -4.63 9.89
C GLU A 192 -12.04 -5.53 10.89
N TYR A 193 -12.10 -5.17 12.17
CA TYR A 193 -11.55 -5.94 13.28
C TYR A 193 -12.61 -6.87 13.88
N GLN A 194 -12.19 -7.99 14.46
CA GLN A 194 -13.11 -8.92 15.13
C GLN A 194 -13.84 -8.30 16.33
N ASP A 195 -13.25 -7.32 16.99
CA ASP A 195 -13.86 -6.59 18.11
C ASP A 195 -14.99 -5.62 17.68
N GLY A 196 -15.29 -5.56 16.38
CA GLY A 196 -16.34 -4.72 15.81
C GLY A 196 -15.86 -3.34 15.38
N ARG A 197 -14.59 -2.97 15.63
CA ARG A 197 -14.02 -1.73 15.09
C ARG A 197 -13.94 -1.79 13.57
N LYS A 198 -14.16 -0.65 12.92
CA LYS A 198 -14.05 -0.51 11.47
C LYS A 198 -13.33 0.77 11.09
N ILE A 199 -12.47 0.75 10.08
CA ILE A 199 -11.80 1.94 9.56
C ILE A 199 -12.07 2.05 8.07
N GLU A 200 -12.75 3.10 7.65
CA GLU A 200 -12.91 3.45 6.24
C GLU A 200 -11.87 4.51 5.87
N PHE A 201 -11.17 4.34 4.75
CA PHE A 201 -10.08 5.24 4.35
C PHE A 201 -9.98 5.39 2.83
N ILE A 202 -9.18 6.37 2.42
CA ILE A 202 -8.73 6.53 1.04
C ILE A 202 -7.26 6.09 0.96
N HIS A 203 -6.89 5.50 -0.17
CA HIS A 203 -5.50 5.23 -0.49
C HIS A 203 -5.09 5.91 -1.80
N LYS A 204 -3.80 6.17 -1.94
CA LYS A 204 -3.16 6.70 -3.14
C LYS A 204 -1.92 5.88 -3.43
N ASN A 205 -1.80 5.34 -4.64
CA ASN A 205 -0.67 4.49 -5.04
C ASN A 205 -0.42 3.35 -4.04
N ALA A 206 -1.49 2.61 -3.68
CA ALA A 206 -1.46 1.51 -2.71
C ALA A 206 -1.09 1.88 -1.26
N ILE A 207 -1.00 3.17 -0.91
CA ILE A 207 -0.67 3.63 0.45
C ILE A 207 -1.85 4.42 1.02
N MET A 208 -2.29 4.12 2.25
CA MET A 208 -3.35 4.90 2.90
C MET A 208 -2.95 6.37 2.97
N ASN A 209 -3.80 7.23 2.42
CA ASN A 209 -3.50 8.65 2.30
C ASN A 209 -4.80 9.45 2.15
N GLY A 210 -4.94 10.49 2.96
CA GLY A 210 -6.12 11.35 3.01
C GLY A 210 -7.09 10.97 4.14
N PRO A 211 -8.34 11.45 4.05
CA PRO A 211 -9.34 11.29 5.10
C PRO A 211 -9.66 9.83 5.41
N ALA A 212 -9.88 9.56 6.70
CA ALA A 212 -10.30 8.28 7.23
C ALA A 212 -11.27 8.46 8.41
N ILE A 213 -12.08 7.43 8.64
CA ILE A 213 -13.02 7.36 9.75
C ILE A 213 -12.90 6.00 10.42
N GLU A 214 -12.61 6.00 11.72
CA GLU A 214 -12.66 4.82 12.59
C GLU A 214 -13.98 4.83 13.37
N TYR A 215 -14.74 3.74 13.26
CA TYR A 215 -15.92 3.46 14.07
C TYR A 215 -15.51 2.48 15.16
N LEU A 216 -15.82 2.82 16.41
CA LEU A 216 -15.54 2.01 17.58
C LEU A 216 -16.77 1.18 17.97
N ALA A 217 -16.54 0.02 18.60
CA ALA A 217 -17.60 -0.90 18.99
C ALA A 217 -18.61 -0.31 19.99
N ASN A 218 -18.19 0.70 20.76
CA ASN A 218 -19.04 1.43 21.71
C ASN A 218 -19.92 2.51 21.05
N GLY A 219 -19.85 2.67 19.72
CA GLY A 219 -20.57 3.70 18.99
C GLY A 219 -19.83 5.01 18.80
N ASP A 220 -18.65 5.17 19.42
CA ASP A 220 -17.79 6.32 19.18
C ASP A 220 -17.25 6.31 17.73
N LYS A 221 -16.94 7.48 17.21
CA LYS A 221 -16.40 7.68 15.87
C LYS A 221 -15.20 8.61 15.93
N ILE A 222 -14.12 8.29 15.22
CA ILE A 222 -12.93 9.13 15.11
C ILE A 222 -12.68 9.45 13.64
N GLU A 223 -12.69 10.74 13.30
CA GLU A 223 -12.28 11.24 11.99
C GLU A 223 -10.84 11.74 12.04
N PHE A 224 -10.01 11.35 11.08
CA PHE A 224 -8.60 11.72 11.03
C PHE A 224 -8.06 11.60 9.60
N ASN A 225 -6.78 11.90 9.40
CA ASN A 225 -6.10 11.73 8.12
C ASN A 225 -4.97 10.71 8.21
N TYR A 226 -4.82 9.91 7.16
CA TYR A 226 -3.60 9.17 6.89
C TYR A 226 -2.63 10.02 6.07
N VAL A 227 -1.37 10.03 6.46
CA VAL A 227 -0.26 10.57 5.68
C VAL A 227 0.80 9.47 5.56
N ASN A 228 0.98 8.93 4.35
CA ASN A 228 1.91 7.85 4.07
C ASN A 228 1.71 6.63 4.99
N GLY A 229 0.47 6.19 5.15
CA GLY A 229 0.14 5.02 5.97
C GLY A 229 0.03 5.28 7.47
N LYS A 230 0.26 6.51 7.95
CA LYS A 230 0.24 6.84 9.39
C LYS A 230 -0.83 7.84 9.75
N ARG A 231 -1.45 7.70 10.93
CA ARG A 231 -2.36 8.72 11.47
C ARG A 231 -1.56 9.99 11.77
N TYR A 232 -1.94 11.11 11.18
CA TYR A 232 -1.22 12.37 11.37
C TYR A 232 -2.13 13.57 11.12
N GLY A 233 -1.92 14.62 11.91
CA GLY A 233 -2.66 15.86 11.76
C GLY A 233 -3.87 15.97 12.68
N GLU A 234 -4.75 16.91 12.37
CA GLU A 234 -6.00 17.14 13.09
C GLU A 234 -6.91 15.90 13.03
N ALA A 235 -7.59 15.65 14.15
CA ALA A 235 -8.54 14.58 14.31
C ALA A 235 -9.68 15.00 15.24
N GLN A 236 -10.84 14.38 15.07
CA GLN A 236 -12.03 14.64 15.86
C GLN A 236 -12.60 13.32 16.34
N LYS A 237 -12.83 13.18 17.64
CA LYS A 237 -13.57 12.07 18.21
C LYS A 237 -14.97 12.54 18.57
N PHE A 238 -15.97 11.83 18.07
CA PHE A 238 -17.38 11.97 18.42
C PHE A 238 -17.74 10.81 19.33
N TYR A 239 -18.20 11.12 20.54
CA TYR A 239 -18.56 10.12 21.52
C TYR A 239 -20.04 9.77 21.38
N ALA A 240 -20.39 8.51 21.66
CA ALA A 240 -21.77 8.04 21.56
C ALA A 240 -22.74 8.78 22.50
N ASN A 241 -22.22 9.37 23.59
CA ASN A 241 -23.00 10.18 24.53
C ASN A 241 -23.29 11.62 24.05
N GLY A 242 -22.76 12.04 22.89
CA GLY A 242 -22.91 13.38 22.35
C GLY A 242 -21.70 14.30 22.58
N ASP A 243 -20.72 13.87 23.38
CA ASP A 243 -19.49 14.63 23.59
C ASP A 243 -18.62 14.62 22.32
N LYS A 244 -17.69 15.57 22.23
CA LYS A 244 -16.75 15.68 21.12
C LYS A 244 -15.37 16.04 21.64
N GLU A 245 -14.31 15.54 21.02
CA GLU A 245 -12.94 15.95 21.32
C GLU A 245 -12.21 16.27 20.01
N ASP A 246 -11.67 17.48 19.91
CA ASP A 246 -10.77 17.90 18.84
C ASP A 246 -9.34 17.77 19.32
N PHE A 247 -8.49 17.08 18.57
CA PHE A 247 -7.10 16.82 18.96
C PHE A 247 -6.20 16.65 17.73
N PHE A 248 -4.90 16.42 17.97
CA PHE A 248 -3.91 16.27 16.91
C PHE A 248 -3.07 14.99 17.10
N TYR A 249 -2.87 14.24 16.02
CA TYR A 249 -1.94 13.10 15.97
C TYR A 249 -0.53 13.55 15.59
N GLY A 250 0.45 13.27 16.44
CA GLY A 250 1.88 13.49 16.16
C GLY A 250 2.49 12.42 15.25
N ASN A 251 3.80 12.57 14.95
CA ASN A 251 4.56 11.65 14.10
C ASN A 251 4.67 10.20 14.64
N ASN A 252 4.33 10.00 15.91
CA ASN A 252 4.26 8.70 16.57
C ASN A 252 2.84 8.11 16.60
N GLU A 253 1.91 8.71 15.86
CA GLU A 253 0.51 8.27 15.75
C GLU A 253 -0.26 8.34 17.07
N LYS A 254 0.26 9.11 18.04
CA LYS A 254 -0.37 9.38 19.33
C LYS A 254 -0.84 10.83 19.41
N LYS A 255 -1.82 11.08 20.28
CA LYS A 255 -2.28 12.45 20.60
C LYS A 255 -1.10 13.31 21.04
N ASN A 256 -0.96 14.51 20.48
CA ASN A 256 0.14 15.40 20.79
C ASN A 256 -0.27 16.85 20.55
N GLY A 257 0.08 17.75 21.48
CA GLY A 257 -0.34 19.15 21.45
C GLY A 257 -1.68 19.38 22.16
N ALA A 258 -2.31 20.51 21.86
CA ALA A 258 -3.58 20.89 22.45
C ALA A 258 -4.72 19.95 22.03
N SER A 259 -5.67 19.77 22.94
CA SER A 259 -6.90 19.02 22.74
C SER A 259 -8.04 19.75 23.45
N ILE A 260 -9.20 19.79 22.82
CA ILE A 260 -10.39 20.44 23.38
C ILE A 260 -11.50 19.40 23.45
N TYR A 261 -11.94 19.09 24.66
CA TYR A 261 -13.11 18.27 24.93
C TYR A 261 -14.33 19.17 25.08
N PHE A 262 -15.39 18.86 24.35
CA PHE A 262 -16.68 19.52 24.39
C PHE A 262 -17.68 18.54 25.00
N PHE A 263 -18.23 18.91 26.15
CA PHE A 263 -19.28 18.14 26.81
C PHE A 263 -20.63 18.46 26.13
N ALA A 264 -21.51 17.46 26.07
CA ALA A 264 -22.83 17.59 25.45
C ALA A 264 -23.73 18.62 26.15
N ASP A 265 -23.43 18.97 27.40
CA ASP A 265 -24.10 20.01 28.18
C ASP A 265 -23.60 21.44 27.91
N GLY A 266 -22.59 21.60 27.05
CA GLY A 266 -22.03 22.90 26.63
C GLY A 266 -20.72 23.30 27.31
N GLU A 267 -20.29 22.58 28.34
CA GLU A 267 -19.01 22.84 29.01
C GLU A 267 -17.84 22.38 28.12
N ARG A 268 -16.62 22.84 28.42
CA ARG A 268 -15.43 22.38 27.70
C ARG A 268 -14.19 22.27 28.58
N GLU A 269 -13.32 21.33 28.25
CA GLU A 269 -12.00 21.16 28.86
C GLU A 269 -10.92 21.27 27.80
N GLU A 270 -9.98 22.19 28.00
CA GLU A 270 -8.79 22.32 27.18
C GLU A 270 -7.62 21.67 27.91
N VAL A 271 -6.95 20.72 27.25
CA VAL A 271 -5.81 19.98 27.81
C VAL A 271 -4.66 19.89 26.80
N ALA A 272 -3.48 19.55 27.28
CA ALA A 272 -2.32 19.29 26.44
C ALA A 272 -1.89 17.82 26.54
N TYR A 273 -1.61 17.22 25.39
CA TYR A 273 -1.01 15.88 25.29
C TYR A 273 0.45 15.97 24.85
N LYS A 274 1.27 15.08 25.39
CA LYS A 274 2.62 14.79 24.92
C LYS A 274 2.76 13.28 24.71
N ASP A 275 2.95 12.87 23.46
CA ASP A 275 3.14 11.46 23.09
C ASP A 275 2.04 10.52 23.64
N GLY A 276 0.79 10.99 23.64
CA GLY A 276 -0.39 10.27 24.10
C GLY A 276 -0.69 10.41 25.60
N VAL A 277 0.09 11.18 26.35
CA VAL A 277 -0.08 11.37 27.80
C VAL A 277 -0.47 12.82 28.09
N LEU A 278 -1.46 13.05 28.95
CA LEU A 278 -1.81 14.39 29.41
C LEU A 278 -0.62 15.01 30.16
N GLU A 279 -0.16 16.17 29.70
CA GLU A 279 1.03 16.84 30.19
C GLU A 279 0.94 18.34 29.92
N GLY A 280 1.02 19.14 30.97
CA GLY A 280 0.99 20.61 30.91
C GLY A 280 -0.32 21.22 31.41
N PRO A 281 -0.57 22.51 31.10
CA PRO A 281 -1.71 23.25 31.62
C PRO A 281 -3.04 22.70 31.07
N ALA A 282 -4.07 22.80 31.88
CA ALA A 282 -5.45 22.50 31.53
C ALA A 282 -6.41 23.55 32.07
N ILE A 283 -7.53 23.74 31.36
CA ILE A 283 -8.56 24.73 31.68
C ILE A 283 -9.92 24.08 31.49
N TYR A 284 -10.71 24.02 32.55
CA TYR A 284 -12.13 23.66 32.49
C TYR A 284 -12.98 24.92 32.44
N ILE A 285 -13.93 24.98 31.52
CA ILE A 285 -14.77 26.16 31.28
C ILE A 285 -16.23 25.75 31.45
N PHE A 286 -16.85 26.28 32.50
CA PHE A 286 -18.24 26.05 32.86
C PHE A 286 -19.19 26.83 31.97
N ASN A 287 -20.44 26.41 31.94
CA ASN A 287 -21.50 27.06 31.15
C ASN A 287 -21.76 28.53 31.52
N ASP A 288 -21.46 28.93 32.76
CA ASP A 288 -21.57 30.33 33.22
C ASP A 288 -20.36 31.21 32.80
N GLY A 289 -19.37 30.62 32.13
CA GLY A 289 -18.14 31.27 31.67
C GLY A 289 -17.01 31.26 32.71
N THR A 290 -17.22 30.71 33.90
CA THR A 290 -16.17 30.50 34.89
C THR A 290 -15.13 29.53 34.34
N ALA A 291 -13.85 29.77 34.63
CA ALA A 291 -12.75 28.94 34.19
C ALA A 291 -11.90 28.45 35.38
N GLU A 292 -11.77 27.14 35.54
CA GLU A 292 -10.89 26.50 36.51
C GLU A 292 -9.60 26.08 35.82
N HIS A 293 -8.46 26.46 36.39
CA HIS A 293 -7.14 26.16 35.85
C HIS A 293 -6.44 25.12 36.72
N TYR A 294 -5.77 24.15 36.10
CA TYR A 294 -4.97 23.13 36.78
C TYR A 294 -3.89 22.59 35.83
N GLU A 295 -3.08 21.64 36.30
CA GLU A 295 -1.98 21.07 35.52
C GLU A 295 -2.07 19.55 35.49
N TYR A 296 -1.72 18.94 34.36
CA TYR A 296 -1.46 17.50 34.26
C TYR A 296 0.04 17.22 34.25
N LYS A 297 0.49 16.24 35.03
CA LYS A 297 1.83 15.65 34.96
C LYS A 297 1.75 14.14 34.89
N ASN A 298 2.35 13.56 33.86
CA ASN A 298 2.35 12.11 33.61
C ASN A 298 0.94 11.51 33.63
N GLY A 299 -0.02 12.20 33.01
CA GLY A 299 -1.40 11.74 32.91
C GLY A 299 -2.26 11.95 34.16
N LYS A 300 -1.73 12.62 35.21
CA LYS A 300 -2.46 12.86 36.46
C LYS A 300 -2.63 14.34 36.70
N ARG A 301 -3.84 14.74 37.10
CA ARG A 301 -4.12 16.09 37.58
C ARG A 301 -3.28 16.34 38.83
N VAL A 302 -2.58 17.46 38.83
CA VAL A 302 -1.85 17.99 39.98
C VAL A 302 -2.77 19.02 40.63
N GLU A 303 -3.11 18.77 41.88
CA GLU A 303 -3.76 19.75 42.75
C GLU A 303 -2.66 20.49 43.51
N ASP A 304 -2.79 21.81 43.63
CA ASP A 304 -1.88 22.67 44.40
C ASP A 304 -2.02 22.45 45.92
#